data_AF-A0A5N7ANI5-F1
#
_entry.id   AF-A0A5N7ANI5-F1
#
_cell.length_a   1.000
_cell.length_b   1.000
_cell.length_c   1.000
_cell.angle_alpha   90.00
_cell.angle_beta   90.00
_cell.angle_gamma   90.00
#
_symmetry.space_group_name_H-M   'P 1'
#
loop_
_entity.id
_entity.type
_entity.pdbx_description
1 polymer ?
#
loop_
_entity_poly.entity_id
_entity_poly.type
_entity_poly.pdbx_seq_one_letter_code
_entity_poly.pdbx_strand_id
1 'polypeptide(L)'
;MVSYDPPFGYSLRVNGSCPESAKQCRATWDGFVACCPSKSTCKVSENNKNPICCPTEADCREPLFQIPHCANANWTMYNHDGLFCCKEAYQGFWTSEKKYSNSVGCAKQPEGDSRTILNPVAQTISSSTFTHPTSTSVLTSKSSAVSHTSGPSTSDNTYSSPDDPTGAIAGFVVGCVAAVALIAGLIWYLLRRRRQKKQPGPGPDSQPSPDLHKKTVLSPQGELSELPSSLPSQAVHEVHELPETTGTR
;
A
#
# COMPACT_ATOMS: atom_id res chain seq x y z
N MET A 1 10.92 24.89 8.16
CA MET A 1 11.09 23.69 7.31
C MET A 1 10.63 22.49 8.12
N VAL A 2 9.81 21.63 7.53
CA VAL A 2 9.41 20.37 8.17
C VAL A 2 10.32 19.28 7.62
N SER A 3 11.00 18.54 8.51
CA SER A 3 11.71 17.32 8.12
C SER A 3 10.71 16.16 8.17
N TYR A 4 10.81 15.28 7.17
CA TYR A 4 10.01 14.07 7.06
C TYR A 4 10.86 12.82 7.29
N ASP A 5 12.11 12.98 7.76
CA ASP A 5 12.98 11.87 8.12
C ASP A 5 12.36 11.04 9.28
N PRO A 6 12.86 9.82 9.55
CA PRO A 6 12.47 9.08 10.76
C PRO A 6 12.52 9.99 11.99
N PRO A 7 11.47 10.00 12.84
CA PRO A 7 10.47 8.95 13.05
C PRO A 7 9.17 9.09 12.23
N PHE A 8 9.21 9.76 11.08
CA PHE A 8 8.09 9.93 10.15
C PHE A 8 8.28 9.02 8.93
N GLY A 9 7.20 8.63 8.25
CA GLY A 9 7.27 7.69 7.14
C GLY A 9 6.12 6.68 7.08
N TYR A 10 6.31 5.58 6.36
CA TYR A 10 5.33 4.50 6.29
C TYR A 10 5.25 3.72 7.60
N SER A 11 4.03 3.32 7.98
CA SER A 11 3.77 2.63 9.25
C SER A 11 4.26 1.18 9.25
N LEU A 12 4.58 0.70 10.46
CA LEU A 12 4.90 -0.70 10.70
C LEU A 12 3.62 -1.54 10.73
N ARG A 13 3.64 -2.66 10.03
CA ARG A 13 2.63 -3.70 10.11
C ARG A 13 3.09 -4.78 11.09
N VAL A 14 2.26 -5.10 12.08
CA VAL A 14 2.54 -6.17 13.06
C VAL A 14 1.29 -7.01 13.29
N ASN A 15 1.49 -8.28 13.65
CA ASN A 15 0.42 -9.13 14.17
C ASN A 15 0.33 -8.97 15.69
N GLY A 16 -0.84 -8.58 16.21
CA GLY A 16 -1.04 -8.29 17.63
C GLY A 16 -0.82 -6.81 17.96
N SER A 17 0.01 -6.53 18.97
CA SER A 17 0.17 -5.18 19.52
C SER A 17 1.41 -4.45 19.00
N CYS A 18 1.34 -3.12 18.98
CA CYS A 18 2.50 -2.29 18.65
C CYS A 18 3.64 -2.43 19.67
N PRO A 19 4.91 -2.27 19.24
CA PRO A 19 6.04 -2.21 20.16
C PRO A 19 5.95 -1.00 21.08
N GLU A 20 6.63 -1.04 22.23
CA GLU A 20 6.54 -0.01 23.30
C GLU A 20 6.80 1.44 22.84
N SER A 21 7.71 1.62 21.86
CA SER A 21 8.04 2.94 21.30
C SER A 21 7.07 3.42 20.21
N ALA A 22 6.01 2.66 19.96
CA ALA A 22 5.01 2.94 18.94
C ALA A 22 3.59 2.87 19.52
N LYS A 23 2.67 3.52 18.83
CA LYS A 23 1.25 3.50 19.12
C LYS A 23 0.47 2.92 17.95
N GLN A 24 -0.65 2.29 18.26
CA GLN A 24 -1.55 1.74 17.26
C GLN A 24 -2.31 2.88 16.57
N CYS A 25 -2.17 2.94 15.25
CA CYS A 25 -2.94 3.87 14.42
C CYS A 25 -4.24 3.24 13.94
N ARG A 26 -4.22 1.95 13.59
CA ARG A 26 -5.39 1.28 13.03
C ARG A 26 -5.28 -0.24 13.18
N ALA A 27 -6.38 -0.89 13.55
CA ALA A 27 -6.56 -2.32 13.29
C ALA A 27 -6.86 -2.53 11.79
N THR A 28 -6.34 -3.60 11.19
CA THR A 28 -6.46 -3.83 9.75
C THR A 28 -7.20 -5.11 9.39
N TRP A 29 -6.60 -6.28 9.62
CA TRP A 29 -7.23 -7.56 9.31
C TRP A 29 -6.65 -8.62 10.24
N ASP A 30 -7.45 -9.59 10.67
CA ASP A 30 -6.98 -10.81 11.37
C ASP A 30 -5.95 -10.58 12.50
N GLY A 31 -6.20 -9.57 13.35
CA GLY A 31 -5.28 -9.20 14.44
C GLY A 31 -4.07 -8.36 14.03
N PHE A 32 -3.86 -8.12 12.73
CA PHE A 32 -2.85 -7.18 12.26
C PHE A 32 -3.24 -5.74 12.52
N VAL A 33 -2.26 -4.96 12.97
CA VAL A 33 -2.38 -3.53 13.24
C VAL A 33 -1.29 -2.74 12.51
N ALA A 34 -1.55 -1.46 12.28
CA ALA A 34 -0.57 -0.49 11.82
C ALA A 34 -0.08 0.35 13.00
N CYS A 35 1.24 0.49 13.11
CA CYS A 35 1.90 1.16 14.20
C CYS A 35 2.75 2.32 13.68
N CYS A 36 2.65 3.45 14.37
CA CYS A 36 3.53 4.59 14.17
C CYS A 36 4.32 4.90 15.43
N PRO A 37 5.56 5.41 15.33
CA PRO A 37 6.30 5.87 16.50
C PRO A 37 5.48 6.85 17.36
N SER A 38 5.60 6.75 18.68
CA SER A 38 4.70 7.47 19.61
C SER A 38 4.72 9.00 19.44
N LYS A 39 5.84 9.56 18.96
CA LYS A 39 6.02 11.01 18.70
C LYS A 39 5.43 11.50 17.36
N SER A 40 4.96 10.60 16.50
CA SER A 40 4.38 10.95 15.20
C SER A 40 2.85 10.98 15.27
N THR A 41 2.20 11.54 14.26
CA THR A 41 0.74 11.58 14.14
C THR A 41 0.27 10.60 13.08
N CYS A 42 -0.72 9.78 13.41
CA CYS A 42 -1.30 8.82 12.48
C CYS A 42 -2.13 9.54 11.41
N LYS A 43 -1.82 9.32 10.12
CA LYS A 43 -2.66 9.78 9.00
C LYS A 43 -3.15 8.60 8.18
N VAL A 44 -4.47 8.48 8.10
CA VAL A 44 -5.18 7.41 7.41
C VAL A 44 -5.92 8.05 6.23
N SER A 45 -5.79 7.46 5.04
CA SER A 45 -6.57 7.87 3.86
C SER A 45 -7.71 6.87 3.68
N GLU A 46 -8.82 7.33 3.09
CA GLU A 46 -9.90 6.44 2.69
C GLU A 46 -9.50 5.56 1.49
N ASN A 47 -8.62 6.07 0.62
CA ASN A 47 -8.19 5.40 -0.61
C ASN A 47 -6.98 4.48 -0.40
N ASN A 48 -6.16 4.75 0.62
CA ASN A 48 -5.01 3.93 0.97
C ASN A 48 -5.16 3.40 2.39
N LYS A 49 -5.35 2.07 2.50
CA LYS A 49 -5.60 1.38 3.77
C LYS A 49 -4.40 1.42 4.71
N ASN A 50 -3.20 1.73 4.24
CA ASN A 50 -1.99 1.82 5.05
C ASN A 50 -1.85 3.21 5.68
N PRO A 51 -1.90 3.31 7.02
CA PRO A 51 -1.60 4.55 7.71
C PRO A 51 -0.15 4.98 7.47
N ILE A 52 0.09 6.28 7.54
CA ILE A 52 1.43 6.85 7.57
C ILE A 52 1.64 7.65 8.86
N CYS A 53 2.89 7.90 9.18
CA CYS A 53 3.35 8.55 10.40
C CYS A 53 3.86 9.94 10.05
N CYS A 54 3.10 10.98 10.41
CA CYS A 54 3.40 12.36 10.04
C CYS A 54 3.96 13.20 11.19
N PRO A 55 4.72 14.27 10.91
CA PRO A 55 5.24 15.17 11.94
C PRO A 55 4.16 16.00 12.62
N THR A 56 3.08 16.31 11.91
CA THR A 56 1.97 17.14 12.40
C THR A 56 0.63 16.50 12.04
N GLU A 57 -0.46 17.21 12.31
CA GLU A 57 -1.79 16.79 11.87
C GLU A 57 -2.05 17.01 10.36
N ALA A 58 -1.11 17.59 9.61
CA ALA A 58 -1.22 17.63 8.15
C ALA A 58 -1.00 16.22 7.55
N ASP A 59 -1.70 15.90 6.45
CA ASP A 59 -1.36 14.71 5.66
C ASP A 59 -0.02 14.94 4.96
N CYS A 60 0.92 14.04 5.19
CA CYS A 60 2.28 14.09 4.66
C CYS A 60 2.56 13.01 3.60
N ARG A 61 1.53 12.42 3.01
CA ARG A 61 1.69 11.41 1.95
C ARG A 61 2.48 11.93 0.76
N GLU A 62 2.20 13.14 0.29
CA GLU A 62 2.82 13.72 -0.89
C GLU A 62 4.36 13.85 -0.78
N PRO A 63 4.93 14.46 0.28
CA PRO A 63 6.38 14.46 0.46
C PRO A 63 6.95 13.06 0.67
N LEU A 64 6.25 12.16 1.39
CA LEU A 64 6.69 10.78 1.58
C LEU A 64 6.71 9.95 0.29
N PHE A 65 5.88 10.27 -0.71
CA PHE A 65 5.96 9.63 -2.02
C PHE A 65 7.25 9.99 -2.77
N GLN A 66 7.82 11.17 -2.53
CA GLN A 66 9.06 11.60 -3.18
C GLN A 66 10.30 11.00 -2.51
N ILE A 67 10.23 10.79 -1.19
CA ILE A 67 11.29 10.15 -0.39
C ILE A 67 10.71 8.96 0.37
N PRO A 68 10.40 7.84 -0.30
CA PRO A 68 9.74 6.72 0.35
C PRO A 68 10.67 6.03 1.35
N HIS A 69 10.28 6.05 2.62
CA HIS A 69 11.01 5.39 3.70
C HIS A 69 10.08 5.02 4.87
N CYS A 70 10.52 4.08 5.69
CA CYS A 70 9.83 3.66 6.89
C CYS A 70 9.96 4.69 8.00
N ALA A 71 8.94 4.76 8.86
CA ALA A 71 8.99 5.60 10.07
C ALA A 71 10.08 5.21 11.07
N ASN A 72 10.77 4.09 10.84
CA ASN A 72 12.00 3.71 11.53
C ASN A 72 12.99 3.17 10.49
N ALA A 73 14.22 3.68 10.52
CA ALA A 73 15.27 3.31 9.56
C ALA A 73 15.66 1.81 9.63
N ASN A 74 15.42 1.15 10.77
CA ASN A 74 15.75 -0.27 10.95
C ASN A 74 14.64 -1.21 10.44
N TRP A 75 13.56 -0.68 9.87
CA TRP A 75 12.50 -1.48 9.27
C TRP A 75 12.73 -1.68 7.79
N THR A 76 12.21 -2.80 7.28
CA THR A 76 12.26 -3.14 5.86
C THR A 76 10.95 -2.73 5.20
N MET A 77 11.03 -2.00 4.09
CA MET A 77 9.86 -1.51 3.34
C MET A 77 9.43 -2.54 2.30
N TYR A 78 8.11 -2.67 2.11
CA TYR A 78 7.48 -3.55 1.12
C TYR A 78 6.33 -2.80 0.44
N ASN A 79 5.91 -3.26 -0.74
CA ASN A 79 4.82 -2.67 -1.50
C ASN A 79 3.81 -3.74 -1.96
N HIS A 80 2.53 -3.48 -1.69
CA HIS A 80 1.41 -4.20 -2.30
C HIS A 80 0.18 -3.29 -2.22
N ASP A 81 -0.17 -2.66 -3.34
CA ASP A 81 -1.19 -1.59 -3.44
C ASP A 81 -1.01 -0.44 -2.44
N GLY A 82 0.23 -0.25 -1.98
CA GLY A 82 0.59 0.68 -0.92
C GLY A 82 1.83 0.23 -0.17
N LEU A 83 2.68 1.20 0.18
CA LEU A 83 3.89 0.96 0.95
C LEU A 83 3.56 0.70 2.43
N PHE A 84 4.31 -0.21 3.03
CA PHE A 84 4.26 -0.53 4.46
C PHE A 84 5.61 -1.08 4.92
N CYS A 85 5.81 -1.17 6.23
CA CYS A 85 7.06 -1.59 6.81
C CYS A 85 6.90 -2.83 7.69
N CYS A 86 7.93 -3.68 7.71
CA CYS A 86 8.08 -4.78 8.67
C CYS A 86 9.33 -4.57 9.53
N LYS A 87 9.33 -5.15 10.74
CA LYS A 87 10.54 -5.19 11.56
C LYS A 87 11.65 -5.97 10.85
N GLU A 88 12.89 -5.75 11.29
CA GLU A 88 14.03 -6.57 10.90
C GLU A 88 13.73 -8.07 11.06
N ALA A 89 14.28 -8.88 10.15
CA ALA A 89 14.05 -10.33 10.06
C ALA A 89 12.59 -10.79 9.80
N TYR A 90 11.63 -9.88 9.61
CA TYR A 90 10.28 -10.21 9.16
C TYR A 90 10.13 -9.97 7.65
N GLN A 91 9.45 -10.91 7.01
CA GLN A 91 9.10 -10.83 5.60
C GLN A 91 7.72 -10.17 5.47
N GLY A 92 7.63 -9.22 4.55
CA GLY A 92 6.34 -8.69 4.10
C GLY A 92 5.64 -9.72 3.23
N PHE A 93 4.34 -9.85 3.38
CA PHE A 93 3.52 -10.72 2.54
C PHE A 93 2.15 -10.08 2.29
N TRP A 94 1.44 -10.58 1.28
CA TRP A 94 0.02 -10.32 1.11
C TRP A 94 -0.76 -11.63 1.06
N THR A 95 -2.06 -11.59 1.40
CA THR A 95 -2.94 -12.76 1.40
C THR A 95 -3.99 -12.72 0.30
N SER A 96 -4.18 -13.84 -0.39
CA SER A 96 -5.25 -14.08 -1.36
C SER A 96 -6.50 -14.72 -0.74
N GLU A 97 -6.53 -14.88 0.59
CA GLU A 97 -7.69 -15.40 1.31
C GLU A 97 -8.96 -14.60 0.99
N LYS A 98 -10.06 -15.30 0.67
CA LYS A 98 -11.31 -14.64 0.24
C LYS A 98 -11.80 -13.55 1.21
N LYS A 99 -11.64 -13.77 2.52
CA LYS A 99 -12.10 -12.82 3.56
C LYS A 99 -11.21 -11.58 3.68
N TYR A 100 -9.92 -11.71 3.38
CA TYR A 100 -8.90 -10.68 3.60
C TYR A 100 -8.08 -10.37 2.35
N SER A 101 -8.66 -10.60 1.18
CA SER A 101 -7.95 -10.51 -0.10
C SER A 101 -7.19 -9.19 -0.25
N ASN A 102 -5.94 -9.28 -0.71
CA ASN A 102 -4.99 -8.17 -0.86
C ASN A 102 -4.57 -7.49 0.45
N SER A 103 -4.84 -8.10 1.60
CA SER A 103 -4.35 -7.55 2.87
C SER A 103 -2.89 -7.91 3.10
N VAL A 104 -2.14 -6.96 3.66
CA VAL A 104 -0.70 -7.08 3.87
C VAL A 104 -0.35 -7.37 5.33
N GLY A 105 0.67 -8.18 5.53
CA GLY A 105 1.15 -8.60 6.84
C GLY A 105 2.68 -8.70 6.90
N CYS A 106 3.18 -8.87 8.11
CA CYS A 106 4.58 -9.18 8.38
C CYS A 106 4.67 -10.44 9.24
N ALA A 107 5.51 -11.40 8.85
CA ALA A 107 5.78 -12.62 9.62
C ALA A 107 7.24 -13.03 9.44
N LYS A 108 7.82 -13.74 10.42
CA LYS A 108 9.14 -14.36 10.24
C LYS A 108 9.09 -15.45 9.17
N GLN A 109 8.01 -16.23 9.19
CA GLN A 109 7.72 -17.27 8.22
C GLN A 109 6.21 -17.21 7.89
N PRO A 110 5.82 -16.61 6.77
CA PRO A 110 4.41 -16.53 6.39
C PRO A 110 3.92 -17.92 5.95
N GLU A 111 3.22 -18.59 6.86
CA GLU A 111 2.64 -19.92 6.61
C GLU A 111 1.24 -19.83 5.99
N GLY A 112 0.93 -20.75 5.08
CA GLY A 112 -0.37 -20.92 4.44
C GLY A 112 -0.35 -20.67 2.93
N ASP A 113 -1.03 -21.51 2.16
CA ASP A 113 -1.02 -21.51 0.68
C ASP A 113 -1.58 -20.22 0.06
N SER A 114 -2.30 -19.42 0.84
CA SER A 114 -2.86 -18.14 0.39
C SER A 114 -1.93 -16.95 0.63
N ARG A 115 -0.74 -17.14 1.22
CA ARG A 115 0.20 -16.04 1.49
C ARG A 115 1.31 -16.00 0.45
N THR A 116 1.56 -14.82 -0.09
CA THR A 116 2.64 -14.58 -1.05
C THR A 116 3.65 -13.62 -0.44
N ILE A 117 4.91 -14.04 -0.36
CA ILE A 117 6.03 -13.25 0.14
C ILE A 117 6.34 -12.13 -0.86
N LEU A 118 6.59 -10.93 -0.35
CA LEU A 118 6.96 -9.75 -1.11
C LEU A 118 8.47 -9.53 -1.06
N ASN A 119 9.03 -8.97 -2.13
CA ASN A 119 10.41 -8.52 -2.14
C ASN A 119 10.53 -7.15 -1.44
N PRO A 120 11.63 -6.90 -0.70
CA PRO A 120 11.92 -5.59 -0.14
C PRO A 120 12.01 -4.49 -1.20
N VAL A 121 11.58 -3.29 -0.83
CA VAL A 121 11.72 -2.07 -1.63
C VAL A 121 12.79 -1.18 -1.00
N ALA A 122 13.67 -0.61 -1.84
CA ALA A 122 14.70 0.31 -1.38
C ALA A 122 14.08 1.57 -0.74
N GLN A 123 14.70 2.05 0.34
CA GLN A 123 14.28 3.26 1.04
C GLN A 123 15.14 4.44 0.60
N THR A 124 14.53 5.62 0.50
CA THR A 124 15.23 6.87 0.21
C THR A 124 15.39 7.65 1.51
N ILE A 125 16.46 7.35 2.26
CA ILE A 125 16.82 8.07 3.48
C ILE A 125 17.86 9.12 3.07
N SER A 126 17.40 10.29 2.68
CA SER A 126 18.25 11.47 2.47
C SER A 126 17.55 12.62 3.15
N SER A 127 18.24 13.34 4.04
CA SER A 127 17.66 14.47 4.77
C SER A 127 17.10 15.49 3.79
N SER A 128 15.79 15.47 3.60
CA SER A 128 15.08 16.41 2.74
C SER A 128 14.21 17.30 3.59
N THR A 129 14.55 18.58 3.62
CA THR A 129 13.72 19.62 4.21
C THR A 129 12.70 20.07 3.16
N PHE A 130 11.41 19.93 3.46
CA PHE A 130 10.37 20.55 2.64
C PHE A 130 9.86 21.82 3.32
N THR A 131 9.70 22.87 2.52
CA THR A 131 8.97 24.09 2.87
C THR A 131 7.52 23.94 2.42
N HIS A 132 6.61 23.71 3.36
CA HIS A 132 5.18 23.89 3.11
C HIS A 132 4.86 25.40 3.08
N PRO A 133 3.98 25.86 2.17
CA PRO A 133 3.36 27.17 2.31
C PRO A 133 2.37 27.14 3.49
N THR A 134 2.71 27.82 4.58
CA THR A 134 1.80 27.99 5.72
C THR A 134 0.61 28.85 5.27
N SER A 135 -0.57 28.24 5.15
CA SER A 135 -1.82 29.01 5.09
C SER A 135 -2.16 29.49 6.49
N THR A 136 -1.77 30.72 6.80
CA THR A 136 -2.08 31.39 8.08
C THR A 136 -3.57 31.71 8.09
N SER A 137 -4.36 30.93 8.83
CA SER A 137 -5.72 31.32 9.19
C SER A 137 -5.64 32.42 10.24
N VAL A 138 -5.86 33.67 9.84
CA VAL A 138 -5.87 34.85 10.70
C VAL A 138 -7.11 34.77 11.60
N LEU A 139 -6.92 34.44 12.88
CA LEU A 139 -7.94 34.62 13.91
C LEU A 139 -7.88 36.08 14.38
N THR A 140 -8.93 36.81 14.04
CA THR A 140 -9.18 38.20 14.42
C THR A 140 -9.50 38.28 15.92
N SER A 141 -8.51 38.62 16.75
CA SER A 141 -8.74 38.98 18.15
C SER A 141 -8.57 40.49 18.32
N LYS A 142 -9.70 41.19 18.51
CA LYS A 142 -9.73 42.57 19.00
C LYS A 142 -9.27 42.59 20.46
N SER A 143 -8.28 43.42 20.78
CA SER A 143 -8.12 43.94 22.15
C SER A 143 -7.52 45.34 22.15
N SER A 144 -8.03 46.13 23.06
CA SER A 144 -7.91 47.58 23.22
C SER A 144 -6.58 48.01 23.84
N ALA A 145 -6.26 49.27 23.62
CA ALA A 145 -5.08 50.04 24.03
C ALA A 145 -4.63 49.92 25.50
N VAL A 146 -3.31 50.05 25.76
CA VAL A 146 -2.70 51.09 26.63
C VAL A 146 -1.22 51.30 26.22
N SER A 147 -0.81 52.58 26.18
CA SER A 147 0.50 53.16 25.86
C SER A 147 1.61 52.91 26.89
N HIS A 148 2.88 52.82 26.47
CA HIS A 148 4.05 53.31 27.22
C HIS A 148 5.23 53.65 26.29
N THR A 149 6.09 54.53 26.80
CA THR A 149 6.91 55.53 26.11
C THR A 149 8.40 55.15 25.97
N SER A 150 8.99 55.52 24.83
CA SER A 150 10.38 55.84 24.44
C SER A 150 11.64 55.23 25.11
N GLY A 151 12.55 54.75 24.26
CA GLY A 151 14.01 54.72 24.47
C GLY A 151 14.74 54.07 23.28
N PRO A 152 15.67 54.76 22.57
CA PRO A 152 16.28 54.27 21.33
C PRO A 152 17.60 53.53 21.58
N SER A 153 17.82 52.43 20.86
CA SER A 153 19.15 51.84 20.66
C SER A 153 19.28 51.34 19.23
N THR A 154 20.11 52.06 18.48
CA THR A 154 20.57 51.82 17.13
C THR A 154 21.29 50.49 16.99
N SER A 155 20.87 49.68 16.01
CA SER A 155 21.70 48.65 15.37
C SER A 155 21.21 48.49 13.94
N ASP A 156 21.90 49.16 13.02
CA ASP A 156 21.80 48.93 11.58
C ASP A 156 22.13 47.47 11.27
N ASN A 157 21.29 46.83 10.46
CA ASN A 157 21.70 45.76 9.55
C ASN A 157 20.74 45.73 8.36
N THR A 158 21.25 46.27 7.26
CA THR A 158 20.74 46.26 5.90
C THR A 158 20.19 44.90 5.47
N TYR A 159 18.90 44.83 5.18
CA TYR A 159 18.34 43.87 4.23
C TYR A 159 17.54 44.64 3.19
N SER A 160 18.11 44.72 2.00
CA SER A 160 17.46 45.20 0.80
C SER A 160 16.25 44.31 0.49
N SER A 161 15.10 44.95 0.27
CA SER A 161 13.87 44.34 -0.22
C SER A 161 14.12 43.53 -1.50
N PRO A 162 13.59 42.30 -1.63
CA PRO A 162 13.30 41.71 -2.92
C PRO A 162 11.83 41.94 -3.28
N ASP A 163 11.64 42.49 -4.47
CA ASP A 163 10.38 42.83 -5.11
C ASP A 163 9.39 41.65 -5.22
N ASP A 164 8.10 41.97 -5.12
CA ASP A 164 6.95 41.11 -5.37
C ASP A 164 6.94 40.47 -6.77
N PRO A 165 6.79 39.14 -6.90
CA PRO A 165 6.17 38.54 -8.08
C PRO A 165 4.70 38.22 -7.79
N THR A 166 3.89 39.24 -7.51
CA THR A 166 2.43 39.13 -7.59
C THR A 166 2.04 39.04 -9.06
N GLY A 167 2.16 37.83 -9.63
CA GLY A 167 1.85 37.62 -11.04
C GLY A 167 2.34 36.30 -11.64
N ALA A 168 2.10 35.15 -10.99
CA ALA A 168 2.48 33.85 -11.58
C ALA A 168 1.60 32.64 -11.18
N ILE A 169 0.42 32.85 -10.58
CA ILE A 169 -0.46 31.74 -10.14
C ILE A 169 -1.89 31.94 -10.65
N ALA A 170 -2.04 32.08 -11.97
CA ALA A 170 -3.35 32.17 -12.64
C ALA A 170 -3.42 31.45 -14.00
N GLY A 171 -2.55 30.45 -14.26
CA GLY A 171 -2.28 30.00 -15.63
C GLY A 171 -2.71 28.57 -16.05
N PHE A 172 -3.19 27.69 -15.17
CA PHE A 172 -3.33 26.27 -15.56
C PHE A 172 -4.72 25.81 -15.99
N VAL A 173 -5.79 26.46 -15.54
CA VAL A 173 -7.16 25.96 -15.78
C VAL A 173 -7.56 26.11 -17.26
N VAL A 174 -7.07 27.16 -17.94
CA VAL A 174 -7.41 27.42 -19.35
C VAL A 174 -6.62 26.51 -20.31
N GLY A 175 -5.40 26.09 -19.94
CA GLY A 175 -4.57 25.21 -20.77
C GLY A 175 -5.10 23.77 -20.87
N CYS A 176 -5.66 23.24 -19.78
CA CYS A 176 -6.19 21.88 -19.74
C CYS A 176 -7.40 21.69 -20.67
N VAL A 177 -8.30 22.68 -20.76
CA VAL A 177 -9.50 22.57 -21.60
C VAL A 177 -9.11 22.52 -23.08
N ALA A 178 -8.13 23.32 -23.51
CA ALA A 178 -7.63 23.28 -24.89
C ALA A 178 -6.93 21.95 -25.22
N ALA A 179 -6.11 21.42 -24.31
CA ALA A 179 -5.41 20.15 -24.50
C ALA A 179 -6.38 18.95 -24.56
N VAL A 180 -7.38 18.91 -23.67
CA VAL A 180 -8.40 17.83 -23.66
C VAL A 180 -9.26 17.89 -24.92
N ALA A 181 -9.66 19.08 -25.38
CA ALA A 181 -10.42 19.23 -26.61
C ALA A 181 -9.63 18.76 -27.84
N LEU A 182 -8.33 19.07 -27.92
CA LEU A 182 -7.46 18.62 -29.00
C LEU A 182 -7.29 17.09 -28.99
N ILE A 183 -7.06 16.48 -27.83
CA ILE A 183 -6.90 15.02 -27.70
C ILE A 183 -8.19 14.30 -28.07
N ALA A 184 -9.34 14.76 -27.58
CA ALA A 184 -10.64 14.18 -27.92
C ALA A 184 -10.96 14.29 -29.42
N GLY A 185 -10.65 15.45 -30.03
CA GLY A 185 -10.78 15.67 -31.46
C GLY A 185 -9.90 14.73 -32.30
N LEU A 186 -8.64 14.52 -31.88
CA LEU A 186 -7.71 13.64 -32.57
C LEU A 186 -8.16 12.17 -32.52
N ILE A 187 -8.61 11.71 -31.35
CA ILE A 187 -9.14 10.35 -31.17
C ILE A 187 -10.38 10.14 -32.05
N TRP A 188 -11.33 11.10 -32.04
CA TRP A 188 -12.53 11.02 -32.87
C TRP A 188 -12.20 11.00 -34.37
N TYR A 189 -11.26 11.83 -34.81
CA TYR A 189 -10.83 11.88 -36.21
C TYR A 189 -10.20 10.56 -36.68
N LEU A 190 -9.34 9.95 -35.85
CA LEU A 190 -8.73 8.66 -36.16
C LEU A 190 -9.78 7.52 -36.21
N LEU A 191 -10.74 7.52 -35.29
CA LEU A 191 -11.84 6.55 -35.29
C LEU A 191 -12.76 6.73 -36.51
N ARG A 192 -13.07 7.97 -36.90
CA ARG A 192 -13.85 8.27 -38.11
C ARG A 192 -13.14 7.78 -39.36
N ARG A 193 -11.83 8.03 -39.48
CA ARG A 193 -11.02 7.55 -40.62
C ARG A 193 -10.98 6.02 -40.70
N ARG A 194 -10.94 5.32 -39.55
CA ARG A 194 -11.01 3.85 -39.52
C ARG A 194 -12.39 3.32 -39.91
N ARG A 195 -13.47 4.01 -39.52
CA ARG A 195 -14.84 3.62 -39.88
C ARG A 195 -15.12 3.81 -41.37
N GLN A 196 -14.54 4.82 -42.02
CA GLN A 196 -14.66 5.00 -43.47
C GLN A 196 -13.93 3.93 -44.30
N LYS A 197 -13.03 3.15 -43.70
CA LYS A 197 -12.38 1.99 -44.35
C LYS A 197 -13.15 0.67 -44.17
N LYS A 198 -14.26 0.66 -43.41
CA LYS A 198 -15.15 -0.50 -43.31
C LYS A 198 -16.40 -0.23 -44.15
N GLN A 199 -16.33 -0.61 -45.42
CA GLN A 199 -17.53 -0.89 -46.20
C GLN A 199 -18.33 -2.01 -45.48
N PRO A 200 -19.67 -1.92 -45.35
CA PRO A 200 -20.50 -3.02 -44.91
C PRO A 200 -20.60 -4.05 -46.06
N GLY A 201 -19.96 -5.20 -45.90
CA GLY A 201 -20.16 -6.35 -46.79
C GLY A 201 -21.35 -7.20 -46.32
N PRO A 202 -22.24 -7.69 -47.21
CA PRO A 202 -23.45 -8.45 -46.85
C PRO A 202 -23.13 -9.87 -46.37
N GLY A 203 -23.97 -10.42 -45.47
CA GLY A 203 -24.00 -11.86 -45.13
C GLY A 203 -24.44 -12.73 -46.32
N PRO A 204 -24.51 -14.08 -46.18
CA PRO A 204 -25.67 -14.68 -45.50
C PRO A 204 -25.46 -16.03 -44.77
N ASP A 205 -26.40 -16.30 -43.84
CA ASP A 205 -27.13 -17.54 -43.52
C ASP A 205 -26.36 -18.87 -43.30
N SER A 206 -26.60 -19.67 -42.25
CA SER A 206 -27.91 -20.27 -41.93
C SER A 206 -27.98 -20.90 -40.52
N GLN A 207 -29.22 -21.01 -40.07
CA GLN A 207 -29.84 -21.44 -38.82
C GLN A 207 -29.46 -22.79 -38.13
N PRO A 208 -29.96 -23.01 -36.89
CA PRO A 208 -29.79 -24.18 -36.02
C PRO A 208 -30.96 -25.19 -36.08
N SER A 209 -30.84 -26.40 -35.49
CA SER A 209 -31.95 -27.21 -34.91
C SER A 209 -31.50 -28.50 -34.14
N PRO A 210 -32.36 -29.07 -33.24
CA PRO A 210 -32.07 -30.14 -32.24
C PRO A 210 -32.86 -31.48 -32.48
N ASP A 211 -32.97 -32.35 -31.44
CA ASP A 211 -33.75 -33.63 -31.25
C ASP A 211 -33.06 -34.98 -31.60
N LEU A 212 -32.88 -35.98 -30.72
CA LEU A 212 -33.78 -36.85 -29.90
C LEU A 212 -34.34 -38.08 -30.66
N HIS A 213 -33.82 -39.30 -30.34
CA HIS A 213 -34.52 -40.59 -30.17
C HIS A 213 -33.50 -41.77 -30.21
N LYS A 214 -33.28 -42.51 -29.11
CA LYS A 214 -34.02 -43.68 -28.60
C LYS A 214 -33.72 -45.01 -29.34
N LYS A 215 -33.05 -45.95 -28.65
CA LYS A 215 -33.51 -47.36 -28.57
C LYS A 215 -32.87 -48.11 -27.41
N THR A 216 -33.77 -48.70 -26.62
CA THR A 216 -33.60 -49.58 -25.46
C THR A 216 -33.45 -51.04 -25.92
N VAL A 217 -32.58 -51.84 -25.30
CA VAL A 217 -32.72 -53.31 -25.18
C VAL A 217 -32.30 -53.74 -23.76
N LEU A 218 -32.95 -54.80 -23.29
CA LEU A 218 -33.29 -55.20 -21.92
C LEU A 218 -32.22 -56.09 -21.22
N SER A 219 -32.22 -56.01 -19.87
CA SER A 219 -31.60 -56.82 -18.77
C SER A 219 -31.71 -58.38 -18.92
N PRO A 220 -31.19 -59.29 -18.02
CA PRO A 220 -30.94 -59.15 -16.56
C PRO A 220 -29.81 -59.97 -15.84
N GLN A 221 -29.55 -59.59 -14.56
CA GLN A 221 -29.17 -60.37 -13.34
C GLN A 221 -27.85 -61.18 -13.34
N GLY A 222 -27.06 -61.35 -12.26
CA GLY A 222 -27.00 -61.01 -10.82
C GLY A 222 -25.53 -61.30 -10.39
N GLU A 223 -24.94 -60.85 -9.28
CA GLU A 223 -25.15 -61.24 -7.88
C GLU A 223 -23.90 -60.70 -7.12
N LEU A 224 -24.05 -59.76 -6.18
CA LEU A 224 -23.74 -59.90 -4.74
C LEU A 224 -22.40 -60.57 -4.36
N SER A 225 -21.49 -59.82 -3.72
CA SER A 225 -20.71 -60.34 -2.59
C SER A 225 -20.17 -59.23 -1.70
N GLU A 226 -20.29 -59.46 -0.39
CA GLU A 226 -20.11 -58.56 0.75
C GLU A 226 -18.63 -58.30 1.15
N LEU A 227 -18.44 -57.22 1.92
CA LEU A 227 -17.29 -56.90 2.81
C LEU A 227 -17.38 -57.78 4.10
N PRO A 228 -16.36 -57.97 5.00
CA PRO A 228 -15.73 -56.89 5.80
C PRO A 228 -14.27 -57.08 6.34
N SER A 229 -13.66 -55.95 6.75
CA SER A 229 -12.80 -55.72 7.95
C SER A 229 -11.41 -56.35 8.17
N SER A 230 -10.38 -55.51 8.40
CA SER A 230 -9.74 -55.32 9.74
C SER A 230 -8.50 -54.36 9.72
N LEU A 231 -8.40 -53.51 10.76
CA LEU A 231 -7.23 -52.78 11.33
C LEU A 231 -6.88 -53.50 12.68
N PRO A 232 -5.89 -53.11 13.54
CA PRO A 232 -4.65 -52.30 13.44
C PRO A 232 -3.38 -52.97 14.10
N SER A 233 -2.25 -52.25 14.14
CA SER A 233 -1.21 -52.22 15.22
C SER A 233 0.06 -53.09 15.14
N GLN A 234 1.24 -52.44 15.05
CA GLN A 234 2.44 -52.57 15.92
C GLN A 234 3.62 -51.79 15.27
N ALA A 235 4.13 -50.71 15.87
CA ALA A 235 5.16 -50.64 16.93
C ALA A 235 6.59 -50.94 16.43
N VAL A 236 7.39 -49.89 16.17
CA VAL A 236 8.57 -49.38 16.92
C VAL A 236 9.85 -50.23 16.80
N HIS A 237 10.95 -49.50 16.53
CA HIS A 237 12.38 -49.82 16.67
C HIS A 237 13.06 -50.52 15.48
N GLU A 238 13.78 -49.74 14.68
CA GLU A 238 15.15 -50.11 14.32
C GLU A 238 16.03 -48.85 14.25
N VAL A 239 16.81 -48.65 15.31
CA VAL A 239 17.91 -47.69 15.39
C VAL A 239 19.13 -48.37 14.77
N HIS A 240 19.77 -47.73 13.80
CA HIS A 240 21.08 -48.14 13.31
C HIS A 240 22.12 -47.15 13.87
N GLU A 241 22.82 -47.57 14.93
CA GLU A 241 24.08 -46.97 15.37
C GLU A 241 25.26 -47.59 14.61
N LEU A 242 26.29 -46.79 14.33
CA LEU A 242 27.69 -47.21 14.16
C LEU A 242 28.60 -45.97 14.42
N PRO A 243 29.87 -46.13 14.81
CA PRO A 243 30.33 -45.84 16.16
C PRO A 243 31.33 -44.68 16.24
N GLU A 244 31.41 -44.05 17.41
CA GLU A 244 32.53 -43.18 17.79
C GLU A 244 33.82 -44.01 17.98
N THR A 245 34.89 -43.56 17.34
CA THR A 245 36.24 -44.10 17.56
C THR A 245 36.83 -43.56 18.85
N THR A 246 37.12 -44.50 19.74
CA THR A 246 37.85 -44.40 21.00
C THR A 246 39.21 -43.73 20.84
N GLY A 247 39.54 -42.83 21.76
CA GLY A 247 40.89 -42.28 21.91
C GLY A 247 41.90 -43.29 22.46
N THR A 248 43.19 -43.05 22.20
CA THR A 248 44.28 -43.56 23.03
C THR A 248 45.50 -42.64 22.91
N ARG A 249 45.95 -42.18 24.09
CA ARG A 249 47.26 -41.63 24.46
C ARG A 249 47.48 -40.12 24.43
#